data_AF-A0A497NF86-F1
#
_entry.id   AF-A0A497NF86-F1
#
_cell.length_a   1.000
_cell.length_b   1.000
_cell.length_c   1.000
_cell.angle_alpha   90.00
_cell.angle_beta   90.00
_cell.angle_gamma   90.00
#
_symmetry.space_group_name_H-M   'P 1'
#
loop_
_entity.id
_entity.type
_entity.pdbx_description
1 polymer ?
#
loop_
_entity_poly.entity_id
_entity_poly.type
_entity_poly.pdbx_seq_one_letter_code
_entity_poly.pdbx_strand_id
1 'polypeptide(L)'
;MKGGYEPSESLKDSLRELVKKTLGPIVIVSDIFFVSKLPKTRSGKIMRRLIKAIITDKPLGDYSTIEDETSIEEVKKALGKP
;
A
#
# COMPACT_ATOMS: atom_id res chain seq x y z
N MET A 1 4.48 9.68 -4.02
CA MET A 1 4.69 10.31 -2.69
C MET A 1 4.55 11.82 -2.83
N LYS A 2 4.03 12.55 -1.82
CA LYS A 2 4.22 14.01 -1.81
C LYS A 2 5.74 14.24 -1.76
N GLY A 3 6.28 14.97 -2.72
CA GLY A 3 7.73 15.09 -2.94
C GLY A 3 8.45 15.55 -1.66
N GLY A 4 9.60 14.94 -1.38
CA GLY A 4 10.50 15.33 -0.28
C GLY A 4 11.02 14.19 0.59
N TYR A 5 10.54 12.96 0.44
CA TYR A 5 10.97 11.82 1.26
C TYR A 5 11.32 10.61 0.39
N GLU A 6 12.53 10.10 0.56
CA GLU A 6 13.01 8.87 -0.08
C GLU A 6 12.68 7.64 0.78
N PRO A 7 12.23 6.53 0.17
CA PRO A 7 12.08 5.26 0.85
C PRO A 7 13.35 4.85 1.60
N SER A 8 13.26 4.67 2.91
CA SER A 8 14.38 4.24 3.76
C SER A 8 13.87 3.47 4.97
N GLU A 9 14.71 2.63 5.57
CA GLU A 9 14.35 1.90 6.79
C GLU A 9 14.12 2.86 7.97
N SER A 10 14.92 3.91 8.10
CA SER A 10 14.72 4.95 9.12
C SER A 10 13.35 5.63 9.00
N LEU A 11 12.86 5.84 7.77
CA LEU A 11 11.52 6.37 7.53
C LEU A 11 10.44 5.36 7.94
N LYS A 12 10.63 4.06 7.68
CA LYS A 12 9.67 3.03 8.14
C LYS A 12 9.58 3.02 9.66
N ASP A 13 10.71 3.07 10.36
CA ASP A 13 10.73 3.04 11.81
C ASP A 13 10.08 4.29 12.41
N SER A 14 10.37 5.47 11.84
CA SER A 14 9.71 6.72 12.21
C SER A 14 8.18 6.65 12.04
N LEU A 15 7.70 6.03 10.96
CA LEU A 15 6.27 5.83 10.73
C LEU A 15 5.65 4.83 11.72
N ARG A 16 6.35 3.74 12.05
CA ARG A 16 5.88 2.77 13.07
C ARG A 16 5.76 3.43 14.44
N GLU A 17 6.75 4.21 14.85
CA GLU A 17 6.73 4.97 16.10
C GLU A 17 5.59 5.99 16.13
N LEU A 18 5.37 6.71 15.03
CA LEU A 18 4.27 7.66 14.91
C LEU A 18 2.91 6.98 15.09
N VAL A 19 2.69 5.83 14.44
CA VAL A 19 1.45 5.06 14.58
C VAL A 19 1.26 4.59 16.02
N LYS A 20 2.31 4.04 16.64
CA LYS A 20 2.27 3.57 18.04
C LYS A 20 1.96 4.71 19.01
N LYS A 21 2.54 5.90 18.79
CA LYS A 21 2.28 7.10 19.61
C LYS A 21 0.85 7.62 19.43
N THR A 22 0.30 7.55 18.22
CA THR A 22 -0.99 8.15 17.87
C THR A 22 -2.18 7.23 18.19
N LEU A 23 -2.06 5.93 17.92
CA LEU A 23 -3.14 4.94 18.08
C LEU A 23 -2.95 4.02 19.29
N GLY A 24 -1.80 4.12 19.97
CA GLY A 24 -1.45 3.30 21.12
C GLY A 24 -0.78 1.97 20.76
N PRO A 25 -0.31 1.23 21.78
CA PRO A 25 0.49 0.02 21.60
C PRO A 25 -0.29 -1.19 21.04
N ILE A 26 -1.62 -1.11 20.99
CA ILE A 26 -2.47 -2.18 20.43
C ILE A 26 -2.36 -2.28 18.90
N VAL A 27 -1.98 -1.18 18.23
CA VAL A 27 -1.84 -1.16 16.77
C VAL A 27 -0.42 -1.54 16.38
N ILE A 28 -0.25 -2.82 16.01
CA ILE A 28 1.02 -3.36 15.54
C ILE A 28 1.04 -3.28 14.01
N VAL A 29 1.95 -2.47 13.46
CA VAL A 29 2.22 -2.42 12.02
C VAL A 29 3.30 -3.44 11.70
N SER A 30 2.91 -4.56 11.07
CA SER A 30 3.86 -5.61 10.66
C SER A 30 4.90 -5.05 9.67
N ASP A 31 4.42 -4.50 8.56
CA ASP A 31 5.28 -4.04 7.47
C ASP A 31 4.78 -2.75 6.84
N ILE A 32 5.71 -2.00 6.25
CA ILE A 32 5.46 -0.78 5.49
C ILE A 32 6.11 -0.93 4.13
N PHE A 33 5.27 -0.85 3.09
CA PHE A 33 5.70 -0.91 1.69
C PHE A 33 5.50 0.46 1.05
N PHE A 34 6.55 0.94 0.41
CA PHE A 34 6.53 2.21 -0.31
C PHE A 34 6.15 1.97 -1.77
N VAL A 35 5.12 2.68 -2.23
CA VAL A 35 4.64 2.67 -3.62
C VAL A 35 4.45 4.10 -4.10
N SER A 36 4.67 4.36 -5.39
CA SER A 36 4.46 5.66 -6.01
C SER A 36 2.97 5.96 -6.24
N LYS A 37 2.16 4.92 -6.52
CA LYS A 37 0.70 5.00 -6.68
C LYS A 37 -0.03 3.83 -6.02
N LEU A 38 -1.32 4.05 -5.79
CA LEU A 38 -2.23 3.07 -5.20
C LEU A 38 -3.32 2.71 -6.20
N PRO A 39 -3.82 1.47 -6.22
CA PRO A 39 -5.00 1.09 -6.99
C PRO A 39 -6.20 1.93 -6.59
N LYS A 40 -6.70 2.71 -7.53
CA LYS A 40 -7.85 3.61 -7.35
C LYS A 40 -8.89 3.38 -8.45
N THR A 41 -10.15 3.57 -8.10
CA THR A 41 -11.23 3.68 -9.09
C THR A 41 -11.10 4.98 -9.88
N ARG A 42 -11.74 5.10 -11.04
CA ARG A 42 -11.87 6.38 -11.78
C ARG A 42 -12.46 7.55 -10.97
N SER A 43 -13.16 7.28 -9.87
CA SER A 43 -13.63 8.31 -8.93
C SER A 43 -12.64 8.61 -7.78
N GLY A 44 -11.39 8.14 -7.87
CA GLY A 44 -10.33 8.36 -6.87
C GLY A 44 -10.37 7.50 -5.60
N LYS A 45 -11.37 6.63 -5.42
CA LYS A 45 -11.47 5.76 -4.22
C LYS A 45 -10.40 4.67 -4.26
N ILE A 46 -9.66 4.49 -3.16
CA ILE A 46 -8.64 3.44 -3.02
C ILE A 46 -9.31 2.06 -2.99
N MET A 47 -8.91 1.18 -3.92
CA MET A 47 -9.42 -0.18 -4.05
C MET A 47 -8.68 -1.13 -3.10
N ARG A 48 -8.85 -0.94 -1.78
CA ARG A 48 -8.18 -1.74 -0.73
C ARG A 48 -8.37 -3.25 -0.88
N ARG A 49 -9.49 -3.70 -1.46
CA ARG A 49 -9.74 -5.12 -1.73
C ARG A 49 -8.71 -5.75 -2.67
N LEU A 50 -8.18 -5.00 -3.64
CA LEU A 50 -7.18 -5.47 -4.59
C LEU A 50 -5.84 -5.65 -3.88
N ILE A 51 -5.44 -4.66 -3.08
CA ILE A 51 -4.24 -4.73 -2.24
C ILE A 51 -4.31 -5.98 -1.34
N LYS A 52 -5.46 -6.20 -0.68
CA LYS A 52 -5.69 -7.39 0.14
C LYS A 52 -5.57 -8.69 -0.68
N ALA A 53 -6.20 -8.75 -1.85
CA ALA A 53 -6.15 -9.91 -2.72
C ALA A 53 -4.70 -10.26 -3.13
N ILE A 54 -3.89 -9.28 -3.52
CA ILE A 54 -2.46 -9.45 -3.85
C ILE A 54 -1.68 -9.99 -2.64
N ILE A 55 -1.86 -9.40 -1.45
CA ILE A 55 -1.16 -9.84 -0.23
C ILE A 55 -1.55 -11.28 0.14
N THR A 56 -2.80 -11.68 -0.10
CA THR A 56 -3.32 -13.01 0.24
C THR A 56 -3.30 -14.03 -0.91
N ASP A 57 -2.69 -13.70 -2.06
CA ASP A 57 -2.66 -14.54 -3.27
C ASP A 57 -4.04 -15.02 -3.72
N LYS A 58 -5.05 -14.16 -3.58
CA LYS A 58 -6.43 -14.42 -4.01
C LYS A 58 -6.70 -13.78 -5.36
N PRO A 59 -7.67 -14.31 -6.14
CA PRO A 59 -8.11 -13.68 -7.37
C PRO A 59 -8.53 -12.22 -7.15
N LEU A 60 -8.10 -11.33 -8.05
CA LEU A 60 -8.42 -9.90 -7.97
C LEU A 60 -9.92 -9.60 -8.19
N GLY A 61 -10.64 -10.49 -8.85
CA GLY A 61 -12.04 -10.28 -9.26
C GLY A 61 -12.17 -9.18 -10.31
N ASP A 62 -13.38 -8.63 -10.48
CA ASP A 62 -13.62 -7.53 -11.43
C ASP A 62 -13.02 -6.22 -10.92
N TYR A 63 -12.08 -5.63 -11.65
CA TYR A 63 -11.52 -4.30 -11.38
C TYR A 63 -11.61 -3.35 -12.59
N SER A 64 -12.59 -3.57 -13.48
CA SER A 64 -12.82 -2.76 -14.69
C SER A 64 -12.93 -1.25 -14.46
N THR A 65 -13.30 -0.83 -13.24
CA THR A 65 -13.39 0.59 -12.86
C THR A 65 -12.07 1.21 -12.40
N ILE A 66 -10.96 0.47 -12.44
CA ILE A 66 -9.65 0.99 -12.05
C ILE A 66 -9.24 2.15 -12.97
N GLU A 67 -8.54 3.13 -12.39
CA GLU A 67 -8.02 4.29 -13.10
C GLU A 67 -6.73 3.95 -13.86
N ASP A 68 -5.82 3.22 -13.21
CA ASP A 68 -4.50 2.86 -13.75
C ASP A 68 -4.12 1.44 -13.29
N GLU A 69 -4.06 0.50 -14.23
CA GLU A 69 -3.72 -0.91 -13.97
C GLU A 69 -2.28 -1.10 -13.49
N THR A 70 -1.36 -0.24 -13.89
CA THR A 70 0.07 -0.36 -13.51
C THR A 70 0.29 -0.14 -12.01
N SER A 71 -0.70 0.42 -11.30
CA SER A 71 -0.70 0.48 -9.83
C SER A 71 -0.75 -0.90 -9.17
N ILE A 72 -1.31 -1.91 -9.84
CA ILE A 72 -1.35 -3.30 -9.34
C ILE A 72 0.05 -3.90 -9.39
N GLU A 73 0.74 -3.74 -10.52
CA GLU A 73 2.10 -4.24 -10.72
C GLU A 73 3.09 -3.62 -9.73
N GLU A 74 2.94 -2.33 -9.46
CA GLU A 74 3.77 -1.66 -8.47
C GLU A 74 3.57 -2.22 -7.06
N VAL A 75 2.31 -2.46 -6.66
CA VAL A 75 2.02 -3.08 -5.36
C VAL A 75 2.60 -4.50 -5.29
N LYS A 76 2.47 -5.29 -6.36
CA LYS A 76 3.10 -6.63 -6.43
C LYS A 76 4.62 -6.56 -6.28
N LYS A 77 5.28 -5.67 -7.03
CA LYS A 77 6.73 -5.45 -6.96
C LYS A 77 7.18 -5.04 -5.56
N ALA A 78 6.46 -4.13 -4.92
CA ALA A 78 6.77 -3.69 -3.56
C ALA A 78 6.63 -4.83 -2.53
N LEU A 79 5.70 -5.75 -2.74
CA LEU A 79 5.50 -6.94 -1.90
C LEU A 79 6.47 -8.10 -2.23
N GLY A 80 7.35 -7.94 -3.22
CA GLY A 80 8.22 -9.02 -3.68
C GLY A 80 7.46 -10.19 -4.33
N LYS A 81 6.25 -9.95 -4.83
CA LYS A 81 5.40 -10.95 -5.48
C LYS A 81 5.41 -10.78 -7.01
N PRO A 82 5.36 -11.88 -7.78
CA PRO A 82 5.20 -11.83 -9.24
C PRO A 82 3.80 -11.35 -9.68
#